data_AF-A0A9E0I4D0-F1
#
_entry.id   AF-A0A9E0I4D0-F1
#
_cell.length_a   1.000
_cell.length_b   1.000
_cell.length_c   1.000
_cell.angle_alpha   90.00
_cell.angle_beta   90.00
_cell.angle_gamma   90.00
#
_symmetry.space_group_name_H-M   'P 1'
#
loop_
_entity.id
_entity.type
_entity.pdbx_description
1 polymer ?
#
loop_
_entity_poly.entity_id
_entity_poly.type
_entity_poly.pdbx_seq_one_letter_code
_entity_poly.pdbx_strand_id
1 'polypeptide(L)' 'LDQATIVRIETKAAASLNERGWQTDYVMVRRQRDLMLPTDAELAQGEPLVCLVASRLGKTRLIDNLEL' A
#
# COMPACT_ATOMS: atom_id res chain seq x y z
N LEU A 1 -6.48 13.66 1.19
CA LEU A 1 -5.45 12.71 0.73
C LEU A 1 -5.34 12.87 -0.79
N ASP A 2 -4.16 12.84 -1.37
CA ASP A 2 -3.94 12.87 -2.83
C ASP A 2 -3.04 11.69 -3.26
N GLN A 3 -3.00 11.41 -4.56
CA GLN A 3 -2.18 10.33 -5.12
C GLN A 3 -0.69 10.50 -4.78
N ALA A 4 -0.18 11.74 -4.82
CA ALA A 4 1.22 12.02 -4.50
C ALA A 4 1.57 11.65 -3.03
N THR A 5 0.65 11.93 -2.10
CA THR A 5 0.81 11.55 -0.69
C THR A 5 0.72 10.04 -0.51
N ILE A 6 -0.17 9.36 -1.23
CA ILE A 6 -0.26 7.89 -1.22
C ILE A 6 1.07 7.27 -1.66
N VAL A 7 1.62 7.69 -2.81
CA VAL A 7 2.90 7.17 -3.33
C VAL A 7 4.03 7.38 -2.33
N ARG A 8 4.05 8.55 -1.66
CA ARG A 8 5.05 8.83 -0.60
C ARG A 8 4.90 7.88 0.59
N ILE A 9 3.68 7.57 1.00
CA ILE A 9 3.41 6.63 2.10
C ILE A 9 3.81 5.20 1.72
N GLU A 10 3.41 4.73 0.52
CA GLU A 10 3.79 3.42 -0.02
C GLU A 10 5.31 3.26 -0.05
N THR A 11 6.02 4.25 -0.60
CA THR A 11 7.49 4.26 -0.70
C THR A 11 8.13 4.22 0.70
N LYS A 12 7.64 5.06 1.63
CA LYS A 12 8.16 5.11 3.00
C LYS A 12 7.93 3.78 3.73
N ALA A 13 6.77 3.16 3.56
CA ALA A 13 6.44 1.88 4.19
C ALA A 13 7.32 0.75 3.65
N ALA A 14 7.52 0.68 2.33
CA ALA A 14 8.41 -0.30 1.71
C ALA A 14 9.87 -0.12 2.19
N ALA A 15 10.36 1.12 2.24
CA ALA A 15 11.70 1.42 2.78
C ALA A 15 11.82 0.97 4.25
N SER A 16 10.85 1.30 5.08
CA SER A 16 10.79 0.94 6.50
C SER A 16 10.79 -0.57 6.75
N LEU A 17 10.12 -1.35 5.90
CA LEU A 17 10.17 -2.82 5.92
C LEU A 17 11.57 -3.31 5.54
N ASN A 18 12.13 -2.79 4.45
CA ASN A 18 13.44 -3.21 3.95
C ASN A 18 14.58 -2.88 4.93
N GLU A 19 14.51 -1.73 5.61
CA GLU A 19 15.44 -1.35 6.69
C GLU A 19 15.42 -2.35 7.86
N ARG A 20 14.32 -3.09 8.03
CA ARG A 20 14.15 -4.12 9.07
C ARG A 20 14.44 -5.54 8.57
N GLY A 21 15.12 -5.68 7.42
CA GLY A 21 15.58 -6.96 6.89
C GLY A 21 14.52 -7.72 6.08
N TRP A 22 13.42 -7.07 5.73
CA TRP A 22 12.47 -7.63 4.77
C TRP A 22 12.90 -7.38 3.33
N GLN A 23 12.33 -8.14 2.40
CA GLN A 23 12.38 -7.86 0.98
C GLN A 23 10.97 -7.63 0.45
N THR A 24 10.60 -6.35 0.33
CA THR A 24 9.24 -5.93 -0.01
C THR A 24 8.99 -6.06 -1.51
N ASP A 25 7.98 -6.86 -1.86
CA ASP A 25 7.48 -6.99 -3.24
C ASP A 25 6.63 -5.75 -3.58
N TYR A 26 5.69 -5.39 -2.69
CA TYR A 26 4.88 -4.18 -2.82
C TYR A 26 4.25 -3.72 -1.50
N VAL A 27 3.99 -2.41 -1.44
CA VAL A 27 3.01 -1.76 -0.56
C VAL A 27 2.13 -0.91 -1.47
N MET A 28 0.82 -1.15 -1.46
CA MET A 28 -0.11 -0.49 -2.39
C MET A 28 -1.41 -0.08 -1.70
N VAL A 29 -1.85 1.16 -1.89
CA VAL A 29 -3.18 1.63 -1.50
C VAL A 29 -4.08 1.65 -2.74
N ARG A 30 -5.20 0.93 -2.70
CA ARG A 30 -6.12 0.77 -3.83
C ARG A 30 -7.57 0.96 -3.40
N ARG A 31 -8.46 1.20 -4.37
CA ARG A 31 -9.92 1.19 -4.14
C ARG A 31 -10.35 -0.20 -3.70
N GLN A 32 -11.20 -0.33 -2.68
CA GLN A 32 -11.69 -1.64 -2.22
C GLN A 32 -12.48 -2.36 -3.32
N ARG A 33 -13.28 -1.62 -4.09
CA ARG A 33 -14.25 -2.19 -5.05
C ARG A 33 -13.62 -2.89 -6.26
N ASP A 34 -12.41 -2.52 -6.65
CA ASP A 34 -11.78 -3.03 -7.89
C ASP A 34 -10.25 -3.02 -7.91
N LEU A 35 -9.61 -2.66 -6.79
CA LEU A 35 -8.17 -2.60 -6.64
C LEU A 35 -7.44 -1.67 -7.61
N MET A 36 -8.14 -0.74 -8.26
CA MET A 36 -7.51 0.29 -9.08
C MET A 36 -6.94 1.41 -8.22
N LEU A 37 -6.08 2.24 -8.82
CA LEU A 37 -5.62 3.47 -8.21
C LEU A 37 -6.81 4.42 -8.03
N PRO A 38 -7.03 4.97 -6.82
CA PRO A 38 -8.04 6.00 -6.62
C PRO A 38 -7.58 7.30 -7.30
N THR A 39 -8.48 8.01 -7.95
CA THR A 39 -8.23 9.38 -8.45
C THR A 39 -8.25 10.38 -7.29
N ASP A 40 -7.62 11.55 -7.47
CA ASP A 40 -7.68 12.61 -6.44
C ASP A 40 -9.11 13.05 -6.12
N ALA A 41 -10.01 13.02 -7.11
CA ALA A 41 -11.43 13.32 -6.92
C ALA A 41 -12.12 12.26 -6.04
N GLU A 42 -11.84 10.98 -6.26
CA GLU A 42 -12.35 9.87 -5.44
C GLU A 42 -11.81 9.95 -4.01
N LEU A 43 -10.53 10.27 -3.85
CA LEU A 43 -9.92 10.47 -2.53
C LEU A 43 -10.57 11.64 -1.78
N ALA A 44 -10.90 12.73 -2.47
CA ALA A 44 -11.62 13.86 -1.89
C ALA A 44 -13.06 13.52 -1.50
N GLN A 45 -13.67 12.51 -2.15
CA GLN A 45 -15.03 12.02 -1.86
C GLN A 45 -15.06 10.91 -0.80
N GLY A 46 -13.91 10.47 -0.28
CA GLY A 46 -13.82 9.41 0.71
C GLY A 46 -14.05 8.01 0.14
N GLU A 47 -13.58 7.76 -1.08
CA GLU A 47 -13.56 6.41 -1.68
C GLU A 47 -12.96 5.39 -0.70
N PRO A 48 -13.65 4.26 -0.40
CA PRO A 48 -13.13 3.22 0.47
C PRO A 48 -11.82 2.62 -0.05
N LEU A 49 -10.81 2.54 0.81
CA LEU A 49 -9.46 2.11 0.43
C LEU A 49 -9.06 0.81 1.11
N VAL A 50 -8.15 0.08 0.49
CA VAL A 50 -7.44 -1.05 1.09
C VAL A 50 -5.94 -0.87 0.88
N CYS A 51 -5.19 -1.05 1.95
CA CYS A 51 -3.74 -1.21 1.89
C CYS A 51 -3.41 -2.69 1.70
N LEU A 52 -2.60 -3.00 0.69
CA LEU A 52 -2.13 -4.35 0.35
C LEU A 52 -0.62 -4.39 0.52
N VAL A 53 -0.11 -5.39 1.23
CA VAL A 53 1.33 -5.56 1.44
C VAL A 53 1.74 -6.99 1.12
N ALA A 54 2.85 -7.13 0.40
CA ALA A 54 3.55 -8.38 0.28
C ALA A 54 5.05 -8.17 0.47
N SER A 55 5.64 -8.98 1.36
CA SER A 55 7.06 -8.88 1.68
C SER A 55 7.62 -10.23 2.13
N ARG A 56 8.94 -10.40 2.03
CA ARG A 56 9.62 -11.65 2.34
C ARG A 56 10.52 -11.50 3.56
N LEU A 57 10.47 -12.50 4.44
CA LEU A 57 11.42 -12.68 5.53
C LEU A 57 12.21 -13.97 5.27
N GLY A 58 13.44 -13.80 4.77
CA GLY A 58 14.20 -14.90 4.18
C GLY A 58 13.48 -15.46 2.95
N LYS A 59 13.16 -16.77 2.97
CA LYS A 59 12.43 -17.43 1.87
C LYS A 59 10.91 -17.34 2.01
N THR A 60 10.41 -17.03 3.20
CA THR A 60 8.96 -17.02 3.49
C THR A 60 8.36 -15.72 2.98
N ARG A 61 7.33 -15.82 2.14
CA ARG A 61 6.57 -14.67 1.64
C ARG A 61 5.30 -14.51 2.47
N LEU A 62 5.13 -13.33 3.06
CA LEU A 62 3.97 -12.98 3.86
C LEU A 62 3.16 -11.91 3.12
N ILE A 63 1.85 -12.00 3.29
CA ILE A 63 0.89 -11.03 2.76
C ILE A 63 -0.01 -10.58 3.90
N ASP A 64 -0.46 -9.35 3.82
CA ASP A 64 -1.50 -8.83 4.68
C ASP A 64 -2.23 -7.67 3.99
N ASN A 65 -3.41 -7.35 4.47
CA ASN A 65 -4.18 -6.20 4.02
C ASN A 65 -4.94 -5.51 5.16
N LEU A 66 -5.23 -4.22 4.97
CA LEU A 66 -6.00 -3.42 5.91
C LEU A 66 -6.99 -2.52 5.17
N GLU A 67 -8.28 -2.66 5.46
CA GLU A 67 -9.34 -1.78 4.96
C GLU A 67 -9.37 -0.46 5.76
N LEU A 68 -9.66 0.65 5.08
CA LEU A 68 -9.62 2.02 5.57
C LEU A 68 -10.93 2.77 5.28
#